data_AF-A0AAU8MUN9-F1
#
_entry.id   AF-A0AAU8MUN9-F1
#
_cell.length_a   1.000
_cell.length_b   1.000
_cell.length_c   1.000
_cell.angle_alpha   90.00
_cell.angle_beta   90.00
_cell.angle_gamma   90.00
#
_symmetry.space_group_name_H-M   'P 1'
#
loop_
_entity.id
_entity.type
_entity.pdbx_description
1 polymer ?
#
loop_
_entity_poly.entity_id
_entity_poly.type
_entity_poly.pdbx_seq_one_letter_code
_entity_poly.pdbx_strand_id
1 'polypeptide(L)'
;MARLSAEQAGGQNVLAFLDMIAHAEGVERFSDHHGYDVMVGGERFTSYSDHPRKMVWLPKYRINSTAAGRYQFLWKTWNSLRLRLKLPDFGPASQDRAAIELLRETGALADIKKGWISSAIRKSRKTWASLPDAGYGQRELPLETLLAVYQKAGGQLA
;
A
#
# COMPACT_ATOMS: atom_id res chain seq x y z
N MET A 1 6.48 -5.31 -8.49
CA MET A 1 6.22 -3.98 -9.07
C MET A 1 4.72 -3.79 -9.27
N ALA A 2 4.27 -2.54 -9.21
CA ALA A 2 2.90 -2.15 -9.53
C ALA A 2 2.48 -2.61 -10.94
N ARG A 3 1.18 -2.84 -11.16
CA ARG A 3 0.63 -3.34 -12.43
C ARG A 3 0.10 -2.25 -13.36
N LEU A 4 -0.08 -1.02 -12.86
CA LEU A 4 -0.38 0.14 -13.71
C LEU A 4 0.86 0.60 -14.49
N SER A 5 0.65 1.18 -15.67
CA SER A 5 1.71 1.94 -16.36
C SER A 5 2.03 3.23 -15.62
N ALA A 6 3.19 3.83 -15.91
CA ALA A 6 3.58 5.11 -15.32
C ALA A 6 2.55 6.21 -15.64
N GLU A 7 2.02 6.22 -16.86
CA GLU A 7 0.96 7.15 -17.27
C GLU A 7 -0.32 6.95 -16.45
N GLN A 8 -0.79 5.70 -16.31
CA GLN A 8 -1.97 5.37 -15.52
C GLN A 8 -1.80 5.70 -14.03
N ALA A 9 -0.59 5.55 -13.49
CA ALA A 9 -0.30 5.87 -12.10
C ALA A 9 -0.05 7.37 -11.86
N GLY A 10 0.19 8.16 -12.91
CA GLY A 10 0.53 9.57 -12.81
C GLY A 10 2.02 9.86 -12.60
N GLY A 11 2.90 8.93 -12.96
CA GLY A 11 4.35 9.11 -13.07
C GLY A 11 5.16 7.93 -12.51
N GLN A 12 6.43 7.84 -12.91
CA GLN A 12 7.37 6.82 -12.42
C GLN A 12 7.55 6.90 -10.89
N ASN A 13 7.60 8.10 -10.33
CA ASN A 13 7.67 8.31 -8.88
C ASN A 13 6.47 7.70 -8.14
N VAL A 14 5.29 7.70 -8.75
CA VAL A 14 4.10 7.10 -8.13
C VAL A 14 4.23 5.58 -8.09
N LEU A 15 4.68 4.95 -9.18
CA LEU A 15 4.94 3.50 -9.20
C LEU A 15 6.00 3.09 -8.16
N ALA A 16 7.10 3.84 -8.09
CA ALA A 16 8.15 3.59 -7.12
C ALA A 16 7.65 3.73 -5.66
N PHE A 17 6.75 4.69 -5.41
CA PHE A 17 6.14 4.86 -4.09
C PHE A 17 5.19 3.71 -3.74
N LEU A 18 4.42 3.19 -4.70
CA LEU A 18 3.60 2.00 -4.49
C LEU A 18 4.46 0.77 -4.16
N ASP A 19 5.57 0.59 -4.86
CA ASP A 19 6.52 -0.49 -4.56
C ASP A 19 7.14 -0.36 -3.17
N MET A 20 7.47 0.86 -2.76
CA MET A 20 7.92 1.16 -1.40
C MET A 20 6.85 0.83 -0.34
N ILE A 21 5.57 1.17 -0.55
CA ILE A 21 4.48 0.79 0.38
C ILE A 21 4.38 -0.73 0.51
N ALA A 22 4.40 -1.46 -0.61
CA ALA A 22 4.34 -2.92 -0.59
C ALA A 22 5.48 -3.54 0.23
N HIS A 23 6.69 -2.98 0.08
CA HIS A 23 7.83 -3.39 0.88
C HIS A 23 7.64 -3.07 2.37
N ALA A 24 7.13 -1.88 2.69
CA ALA A 24 6.88 -1.45 4.06
C ALA A 24 5.87 -2.36 4.79
N GLU A 25 4.77 -2.70 4.12
CA GLU A 25 3.78 -3.66 4.61
C GLU A 25 4.34 -5.10 4.68
N GLY A 26 5.46 -5.35 4.01
CA GLY A 26 6.22 -6.60 4.13
C GLY A 26 5.52 -7.81 3.52
N VAL A 27 4.64 -7.58 2.53
CA VAL A 27 3.83 -8.61 1.88
C VAL A 27 4.64 -9.49 0.91
N GLU A 28 5.75 -8.97 0.36
CA GLU A 28 6.50 -9.63 -0.72
C GLU A 28 7.08 -11.00 -0.31
N ARG A 29 7.42 -11.18 0.96
CA ARG A 29 7.98 -12.46 1.47
C ARG A 29 6.98 -13.62 1.50
N PHE A 30 5.70 -13.34 1.29
CA PHE A 30 4.62 -14.33 1.37
C PHE A 30 3.99 -14.64 0.02
N SER A 31 4.49 -14.06 -1.08
CA SER A 31 3.77 -14.08 -2.35
C SER A 31 4.69 -14.01 -3.56
N ASP A 32 4.44 -14.92 -4.50
CA ASP A 32 5.03 -14.90 -5.84
C ASP A 32 4.30 -13.93 -6.79
N HIS A 33 3.20 -13.32 -6.32
CA HIS A 33 2.42 -12.31 -7.02
C HIS A 33 2.68 -10.90 -6.47
N HIS A 34 3.90 -10.64 -6.00
CA HIS A 34 4.33 -9.33 -5.47
C HIS A 34 3.45 -8.76 -4.34
N GLY A 35 2.82 -9.64 -3.55
CA GLY A 35 2.04 -9.28 -2.37
C GLY A 35 0.57 -8.97 -2.62
N TYR A 36 0.08 -8.97 -3.86
CA TYR A 36 -1.31 -8.63 -4.18
C TYR A 36 -2.35 -9.58 -3.59
N ASP A 37 -1.97 -10.82 -3.31
CA ASP A 37 -2.80 -11.88 -2.74
C ASP A 37 -2.61 -12.09 -1.22
N VAL A 38 -1.87 -11.22 -0.53
CA VAL A 38 -1.50 -11.44 0.88
C VAL A 38 -2.54 -10.86 1.84
N MET A 39 -3.00 -11.67 2.79
CA MET A 39 -3.75 -11.22 3.96
C MET A 39 -2.79 -10.93 5.12
N VAL A 40 -3.20 -10.04 6.00
CA VAL A 40 -2.49 -9.76 7.24
C VAL A 40 -2.27 -11.06 8.02
N GLY A 41 -1.06 -11.24 8.55
CA GLY A 41 -0.63 -12.52 9.13
C GLY A 41 0.16 -13.41 8.17
N GLY A 42 0.10 -13.17 6.85
CA GLY A 42 0.95 -13.81 5.85
C GLY A 42 0.29 -14.92 5.03
N GLU A 43 -0.96 -15.28 5.32
CA GLU A 43 -1.73 -16.17 4.46
C GLU A 43 -2.07 -15.52 3.13
N ARG A 44 -2.33 -16.34 2.10
CA ARG A 44 -2.70 -15.88 0.76
C ARG A 44 -4.18 -16.17 0.49
N PHE A 45 -4.86 -15.26 -0.19
CA PHE A 45 -6.18 -15.52 -0.75
C PHE A 45 -6.06 -15.92 -2.24
N THR A 46 -7.04 -16.67 -2.75
CA THR A 46 -6.96 -17.30 -4.08
C THR A 46 -7.86 -16.65 -5.14
N SER A 47 -8.78 -15.77 -4.74
CA SER A 47 -9.67 -15.06 -5.67
C SER A 47 -9.52 -13.55 -5.53
N TYR A 48 -9.35 -12.88 -6.66
CA TYR A 48 -9.36 -11.42 -6.76
C TYR A 48 -10.75 -10.83 -7.00
N SER A 49 -11.81 -11.64 -7.06
CA SER A 49 -13.17 -11.14 -7.35
C SER A 49 -13.62 -10.05 -6.37
N ASP A 50 -13.16 -10.10 -5.12
CA ASP A 50 -13.34 -9.05 -4.13
C ASP A 50 -12.31 -9.19 -2.99
N HIS A 51 -12.27 -8.20 -2.10
CA HIS A 51 -11.49 -8.25 -0.87
C HIS A 51 -11.91 -9.48 -0.03
N PRO A 52 -10.98 -10.24 0.58
CA PRO A 52 -11.28 -11.51 1.23
C PRO A 52 -12.16 -11.38 2.48
N ARG A 53 -12.17 -10.19 3.10
CA ARG A 53 -12.97 -9.84 4.30
C ARG A 53 -12.77 -10.83 5.47
N LYS A 54 -11.60 -11.47 5.53
CA LYS A 54 -11.22 -12.33 6.64
C LYS A 54 -10.72 -11.48 7.79
N MET A 55 -11.31 -11.69 8.97
CA MET A 55 -10.81 -11.11 10.22
C MET A 55 -9.75 -12.04 10.80
N VAL A 56 -8.54 -11.52 10.95
CA VAL A 56 -7.37 -12.24 11.45
C VAL A 56 -6.95 -11.65 12.78
N TRP A 57 -6.79 -12.51 13.79
CA TRP A 57 -6.22 -12.15 15.08
C TRP A 57 -4.70 -12.07 14.99
N LEU A 58 -4.12 -10.97 15.48
CA LEU A 58 -2.67 -10.75 15.51
C LEU A 58 -2.18 -10.72 16.96
N PRO A 59 -1.76 -11.88 17.53
CA PRO A 59 -1.37 -11.98 18.94
C PRO A 59 -0.29 -10.99 19.35
N LYS A 60 0.70 -10.77 18.48
CA LYS A 60 1.82 -9.83 18.71
C LYS A 60 1.36 -8.40 18.98
N TYR A 61 0.29 -7.98 18.32
CA TYR A 61 -0.25 -6.62 18.41
C TYR A 61 -1.53 -6.55 19.26
N ARG A 62 -2.09 -7.70 19.65
CA ARG A 62 -3.35 -7.84 20.39
C ARG A 62 -4.53 -7.14 19.70
N ILE A 63 -4.60 -7.23 18.37
CA ILE A 63 -5.67 -6.65 17.55
C ILE A 63 -6.25 -7.67 16.57
N ASN A 64 -7.49 -7.41 16.13
CA ASN A 64 -8.04 -8.02 14.93
C ASN A 64 -7.86 -7.08 13.75
N SER A 65 -7.45 -7.62 12.61
CA SER A 65 -7.32 -6.87 11.36
C SER A 65 -7.99 -7.60 10.22
N THR A 66 -8.40 -6.84 9.21
CA THR A 66 -8.93 -7.39 7.95
C THR A 66 -8.03 -7.03 6.77
N ALA A 67 -6.84 -6.51 7.05
CA ALA A 67 -5.93 -6.01 6.03
C ALA A 67 -5.61 -7.11 5.00
N ALA A 68 -5.72 -6.76 3.72
CA ALA A 68 -5.36 -7.65 2.62
C ALA A 68 -4.86 -6.89 1.40
N GLY A 69 -4.22 -7.63 0.51
CA GLY A 69 -3.65 -7.13 -0.71
C GLY A 69 -2.28 -6.47 -0.52
N ARG A 70 -1.72 -6.00 -1.64
CA ARG A 70 -0.36 -5.46 -1.70
C ARG A 70 -0.16 -4.25 -0.79
N TYR A 71 -1.23 -3.50 -0.59
CA TYR A 71 -1.26 -2.27 0.21
C TYR A 71 -2.08 -2.44 1.52
N GLN A 72 -2.37 -3.69 1.91
CA GLN A 72 -2.98 -4.06 3.19
C GLN A 72 -4.27 -3.26 3.53
N PHE A 73 -5.18 -3.14 2.56
CA PHE A 73 -6.45 -2.43 2.74
C PHE A 73 -7.30 -3.11 3.81
N LEU A 74 -7.87 -2.33 4.73
CA LEU A 74 -8.97 -2.81 5.57
C LEU A 74 -10.26 -2.92 4.77
N TRP A 75 -11.13 -3.89 5.11
CA TRP A 75 -12.35 -4.15 4.35
C TRP A 75 -13.29 -2.93 4.24
N LYS A 76 -13.39 -2.10 5.30
CA LYS A 76 -14.21 -0.87 5.30
C LYS A 76 -13.66 0.16 4.30
N THR A 77 -12.34 0.35 4.31
CA THR A 77 -11.64 1.26 3.39
C THR A 77 -11.81 0.79 1.95
N TRP A 78 -11.63 -0.52 1.70
CA TRP A 78 -11.84 -1.11 0.38
C TRP A 78 -13.27 -0.91 -0.12
N ASN A 79 -14.29 -1.20 0.70
CA ASN A 79 -15.68 -1.04 0.29
C ASN A 79 -16.00 0.41 -0.15
N SER A 80 -15.49 1.40 0.59
CA SER A 80 -15.65 2.82 0.24
C SER A 80 -14.95 3.16 -1.08
N LEU A 81 -13.68 2.76 -1.24
CA LEU A 81 -12.90 3.02 -2.46
C LEU A 81 -13.50 2.32 -3.67
N ARG A 82 -13.88 1.05 -3.54
CA ARG A 82 -14.51 0.26 -4.60
C ARG A 82 -15.76 0.95 -5.14
N LEU A 83 -16.63 1.44 -4.26
CA LEU A 83 -17.84 2.15 -4.66
C LEU A 83 -17.53 3.48 -5.36
N ARG A 84 -16.69 4.32 -4.76
CA ARG A 84 -16.37 5.66 -5.28
C ARG A 84 -15.64 5.62 -6.62
N LEU A 85 -14.69 4.69 -6.74
CA LEU A 85 -13.85 4.54 -7.93
C LEU A 85 -14.43 3.54 -8.95
N LYS A 86 -15.58 2.92 -8.65
CA LYS A 86 -16.23 1.90 -9.47
C LYS A 86 -15.27 0.76 -9.84
N LEU A 87 -14.50 0.27 -8.88
CA LEU A 87 -13.52 -0.80 -9.11
C LEU A 87 -14.24 -2.14 -9.35
N PRO A 88 -13.90 -2.86 -10.42
CA PRO A 88 -14.62 -4.07 -10.81
C PRO A 88 -14.36 -5.24 -9.84
N ASP A 89 -13.16 -5.29 -9.28
CA ASP A 89 -12.61 -6.41 -8.53
C ASP A 89 -11.58 -5.92 -7.49
N PHE A 90 -10.98 -6.85 -6.75
CA PHE A 90 -9.82 -6.60 -5.89
C PHE A 90 -8.50 -7.03 -6.55
N GLY A 91 -8.45 -7.07 -7.88
CA GLY A 91 -7.27 -7.43 -8.65
C GLY A 91 -6.14 -6.40 -8.53
N PRO A 92 -4.93 -6.74 -9.01
CA PRO A 92 -3.76 -5.88 -8.85
C PRO A 92 -3.94 -4.43 -9.32
N ALA A 93 -4.50 -4.22 -10.52
CA ALA A 93 -4.74 -2.88 -11.05
C ALA A 93 -5.77 -2.09 -10.23
N SER A 94 -6.78 -2.76 -9.67
CA SER A 94 -7.78 -2.14 -8.80
C SER A 94 -7.18 -1.75 -7.45
N GLN A 95 -6.32 -2.61 -6.87
CA GLN A 95 -5.55 -2.29 -5.68
C GLN A 95 -4.61 -1.09 -5.88
N ASP A 96 -3.91 -1.02 -7.02
CA ASP A 96 -3.04 0.12 -7.34
C ASP A 96 -3.82 1.44 -7.41
N ARG A 97 -4.95 1.46 -8.14
CA ARG A 97 -5.82 2.64 -8.23
C ARG A 97 -6.36 3.07 -6.86
N ALA A 98 -6.78 2.11 -6.04
CA ALA A 98 -7.24 2.37 -4.68
C ALA A 98 -6.14 2.97 -3.79
N ALA A 99 -4.90 2.49 -3.90
CA ALA A 99 -3.77 3.03 -3.14
C ALA A 99 -3.43 4.46 -3.61
N ILE A 100 -3.42 4.71 -4.91
CA ILE A 100 -3.21 6.05 -5.48
C ILE A 100 -4.29 7.03 -4.99
N GLU A 101 -5.55 6.59 -4.90
CA GLU A 101 -6.62 7.44 -4.36
C GLU A 101 -6.41 7.79 -2.89
N LEU A 102 -5.95 6.85 -2.05
CA LEU A 102 -5.58 7.17 -0.66
C LEU A 102 -4.40 8.15 -0.59
N LEU A 103 -3.41 8.03 -1.48
CA LEU A 103 -2.31 8.99 -1.59
C LEU A 103 -2.82 10.38 -2.03
N ARG A 104 -3.84 10.42 -2.89
CA ARG A 104 -4.48 11.67 -3.30
C ARG A 104 -5.22 12.32 -2.13
N GLU A 105 -6.01 11.55 -1.37
CA GLU A 105 -6.78 12.00 -0.21
C GLU A 105 -5.89 12.57 0.91
N THR A 106 -4.72 11.98 1.13
CA THR A 106 -3.74 12.48 2.12
C THR A 106 -2.89 13.65 1.61
N GLY A 107 -3.05 14.04 0.34
CA GLY A 107 -2.21 15.05 -0.32
C GLY A 107 -0.76 14.61 -0.54
N ALA A 108 -0.45 13.34 -0.34
CA ALA A 108 0.88 12.76 -0.59
C ALA A 108 1.17 12.64 -2.09
N LEU A 109 0.15 12.38 -2.92
CA LEU A 109 0.31 12.19 -4.36
C LEU A 109 0.99 13.40 -5.04
N ALA A 110 0.63 14.62 -4.63
CA ALA A 110 1.25 15.84 -5.15
C ALA A 110 2.74 15.95 -4.78
N ASP A 111 3.10 15.54 -3.56
CA ASP A 111 4.49 15.54 -3.09
C ASP A 111 5.31 14.46 -3.81
N ILE A 112 4.73 13.28 -4.05
CA ILE A 112 5.38 12.19 -4.79
C ILE A 112 5.74 12.63 -6.21
N LYS A 113 4.80 13.29 -6.90
CA LYS A 113 5.03 13.81 -8.25
C LYS A 113 6.14 14.86 -8.30
N LYS A 114 6.36 15.59 -7.19
CA LYS A 114 7.46 16.56 -7.06
C LYS A 114 8.78 15.95 -6.60
N GLY A 115 8.81 14.67 -6.21
CA GLY A 115 10.00 14.03 -5.61
C GLY A 115 10.19 14.33 -4.11
N TRP A 116 9.20 14.93 -3.44
CA TRP A 116 9.24 15.27 -2.01
C TRP A 116 8.86 14.08 -1.12
N ILE A 117 9.63 13.00 -1.20
CA ILE A 117 9.21 11.67 -0.70
C ILE A 117 9.13 11.58 0.82
N SER A 118 10.03 12.22 1.56
CA SER A 118 9.93 12.27 3.03
C SER A 118 8.64 12.96 3.49
N SER A 119 8.18 13.99 2.75
CA SER A 119 6.90 14.64 3.02
C SER A 119 5.71 13.74 2.67
N ALA A 120 5.77 13.04 1.53
CA ALA A 120 4.75 12.09 1.12
C ALA A 120 4.58 10.92 2.11
N ILE A 121 5.68 10.35 2.61
CA ILE A 121 5.68 9.31 3.66
C ILE A 121 4.99 9.84 4.92
N ARG A 122 5.40 11.02 5.39
CA ARG A 122 4.81 11.66 6.58
C ARG A 122 3.31 11.92 6.43
N LYS A 123 2.84 12.33 5.25
CA LYS A 123 1.40 12.55 4.96
C LYS A 123 0.61 11.23 4.93
N SER A 124 1.25 10.14 4.51
CA SER A 124 0.63 8.82 4.32
C SER A 124 0.62 7.95 5.58
N ARG A 125 1.34 8.34 6.64
CA ARG A 125 1.56 7.49 7.84
C ARG A 125 0.32 7.09 8.63
N LYS A 126 -0.80 7.79 8.47
CA LYS A 126 -2.09 7.41 9.08
C LYS A 126 -2.91 6.44 8.22
N THR A 127 -2.41 6.12 7.04
CA THR A 127 -3.02 5.13 6.14
C THR A 127 -2.33 3.78 6.26
N TRP A 128 -1.00 3.77 6.33
CA TRP A 128 -0.18 2.56 6.43
C TRP A 128 0.60 2.53 7.74
N ALA A 129 0.33 1.52 8.56
CA ALA A 129 0.90 1.38 9.90
C ALA A 129 2.40 1.05 9.91
N SER A 130 2.95 0.66 8.75
CA SER A 130 4.36 0.35 8.56
C SER A 130 5.25 1.57 8.31
N LEU A 131 4.66 2.74 8.07
CA LEU A 131 5.40 3.98 7.84
C LEU A 131 5.88 4.61 9.16
N PRO A 132 6.98 5.36 9.15
CA PRO A 132 7.52 5.97 10.36
C PRO A 132 6.54 6.97 10.98
N ASP A 133 6.49 7.00 12.31
CA ASP A 133 5.63 7.83 13.15
C ASP A 133 4.12 7.62 12.89
N ALA A 134 3.76 6.42 12.41
CA ALA A 134 2.37 6.04 12.20
C ALA A 134 1.62 5.93 13.53
N GLY A 135 2.27 5.39 14.56
CA GLY A 135 1.78 5.40 15.95
C GLY A 135 0.74 4.33 16.24
N TYR A 136 0.68 3.26 15.45
CA TYR A 136 -0.23 2.14 15.67
C TYR A 136 0.30 1.09 16.65
N GLY A 137 1.49 1.29 17.22
CA GLY A 137 2.19 0.28 18.03
C GLY A 137 2.56 -0.98 17.23
N GLN A 138 2.58 -0.86 15.90
CA GLN A 138 2.97 -1.92 14.98
C GLN A 138 4.42 -1.72 14.51
N ARG A 139 4.93 -2.65 13.71
CA ARG A 139 6.29 -2.51 13.16
C ARG A 139 6.29 -1.36 12.16
N GLU A 140 7.15 -0.38 12.39
CA GLU A 140 7.43 0.72 11.46
C GLU A 140 8.82 0.53 10.82
N LEU A 141 9.02 1.05 9.60
CA LEU A 141 10.33 1.08 8.94
C LEU A 141 10.99 2.46 9.03
N PRO A 142 12.32 2.55 9.22
CA PRO A 142 13.03 3.81 9.17
C PRO A 142 12.90 4.51 7.82
N LEU A 143 12.89 5.84 7.84
CA LEU A 143 12.76 6.67 6.64
C LEU A 143 13.84 6.33 5.60
N GLU A 144 15.08 6.13 6.04
CA GLU A 144 16.23 5.85 5.18
C GLU A 144 16.06 4.53 4.43
N THR A 145 15.49 3.52 5.09
CA THR A 145 15.18 2.22 4.47
C THR A 145 14.13 2.40 3.36
N LEU A 146 13.08 3.17 3.64
CA LEU A 146 12.02 3.44 2.68
C LEU A 146 12.54 4.23 1.46
N LEU A 147 13.38 5.25 1.69
CA LEU A 147 13.99 6.03 0.62
C LEU A 147 14.89 5.16 -0.29
N ALA A 148 15.68 4.26 0.29
CA ALA A 148 16.51 3.34 -0.48
C ALA A 148 15.67 2.38 -1.35
N VAL A 149 14.58 1.84 -0.81
CA VAL A 149 13.64 1.00 -1.57
C VAL A 149 12.97 1.79 -2.70
N TYR A 150 12.51 3.00 -2.41
CA TYR A 150 11.90 3.90 -3.39
C TYR A 150 12.86 4.21 -4.56
N GLN A 151 14.11 4.55 -4.27
CA GLN A 151 15.11 4.81 -5.32
C GLN A 151 15.45 3.55 -6.12
N LYS A 152 15.57 2.39 -5.47
CA LYS A 152 15.79 1.10 -6.16
C LYS A 152 14.63 0.74 -7.09
N ALA A 153 13.40 1.17 -6.77
CA ALA A 153 12.23 1.03 -7.64
C ALA A 153 12.18 2.06 -8.79
N GLY A 154 13.24 2.85 -8.99
CA GLY A 154 13.36 3.84 -10.06
C GLY A 154 12.74 5.20 -9.72
N GLY A 155 12.40 5.44 -8.46
CA GLY A 155 11.90 6.73 -7.99
C GLY A 155 13.01 7.79 -7.90
N GLN A 156 12.66 9.02 -8.26
CA GLN A 156 13.57 10.17 -8.19
C GLN A 156 13.19 11.09 -7.03
N LEU A 157 14.20 11.61 -6.34
CA LEU A 157 14.06 12.64 -5.31
C LEU A 157 14.22 14.02 -5.96
N ALA A 158 13.61 15.03 -5.35
CA ALA A 158 13.80 16.44 -5.74
C ALA A 158 15.16 16.97 -5.27
#